data_AF-S4MEI7-F1
#
_entry.id   AF-S4MEI7-F1
#
_cell.length_a   1.000
_cell.length_b   1.000
_cell.length_c   1.000
_cell.angle_alpha   90.00
_cell.angle_beta   90.00
_cell.angle_gamma   90.00
#
_symmetry.space_group_name_H-M   'P 1'
#
loop_
_entity.id
_entity.type
_entity.pdbx_description
1 polymer ?
#
loop_
_entity_poly.entity_id
_entity_poly.type
_entity_poly.pdbx_seq_one_letter_code
_entity_poly.pdbx_strand_id
1 'polypeptide(L)'
;MPESPEARWQRRLSVAERAVAGDETALAALRETVAGLPDDDALLTDATTAGHFAYWVALLREAGTGSEQDGALATAAEWVAAERVPWRHRRAVHNRLATVFAESGRWESAREALELVLHAPGTRLDKALTLAGLGAVAAHHDDWPRAGSYARQALRGTWFAHGGGGRLHLRLRATFTLFRAARAQGDDRRARAYARTLTAVCRQQIGMWGNDHPRALEALVITAATQHGVAEMNGGVERMEHLLDVLAVAAQRASAVLGARHPLTRSARTLLAGAFEATKDFEARERARRQRAHFARSPGTSSSSAQPAPSRDTLPATGAERWPEETGTALELLVHGVGGTTPQEMLDDPRTVRITGDDIAAVFRRADDVDAETQPERRDGLVREAYVWGNLTSGNGTRALWLLLLPFMVVNLAHWMRPAAQGGRRTIRLFGLLVRLVATGP
;
A
#
# COMPACT_ATOMS: atom_id res chain seq x y z
N MET A 1 34.09 -8.32 -35.51
CA MET A 1 33.94 -8.74 -34.10
C MET A 1 32.45 -8.83 -33.83
N PRO A 2 31.91 -9.98 -33.43
CA PRO A 2 30.52 -10.06 -32.98
C PRO A 2 30.34 -9.13 -31.79
N GLU A 3 29.17 -8.51 -31.74
CA GLU A 3 28.87 -7.50 -30.75
C GLU A 3 28.60 -8.12 -29.37
N SER A 4 29.07 -7.47 -28.30
CA SER A 4 28.83 -7.99 -26.94
C SER A 4 27.33 -7.99 -26.58
N PRO A 5 26.85 -8.97 -25.77
CA PRO A 5 25.47 -8.99 -25.29
C PRO A 5 25.06 -7.70 -24.56
N GLU A 6 25.99 -7.08 -23.85
CA GLU A 6 25.74 -5.84 -23.12
C GLU A 6 25.53 -4.64 -24.04
N ALA A 7 26.35 -4.49 -25.08
CA ALA A 7 26.16 -3.46 -26.10
C ALA A 7 24.83 -3.61 -26.84
N ARG A 8 24.41 -4.87 -27.12
CA ARG A 8 23.09 -5.15 -27.71
C ARG A 8 21.98 -4.66 -26.78
N TRP A 9 22.05 -4.98 -25.49
CA TRP A 9 21.06 -4.55 -24.50
C TRP A 9 21.03 -3.03 -24.29
N GLN A 10 22.17 -2.36 -24.22
CA GLN A 10 22.24 -0.91 -24.07
C GLN A 10 21.53 -0.19 -25.22
N ARG A 11 21.69 -0.66 -26.46
CA ARG A 11 20.95 -0.09 -27.60
C ARG A 11 19.44 -0.30 -27.48
N ARG A 12 18.99 -1.50 -27.11
CA ARG A 12 17.56 -1.78 -26.92
C ARG A 12 16.94 -0.90 -25.85
N LEU A 13 17.63 -0.72 -24.74
CA LEU A 13 17.20 0.13 -23.63
C LEU A 13 17.13 1.60 -24.08
N SER A 14 18.18 2.10 -24.76
CA SER A 14 18.18 3.48 -25.27
C SER A 14 17.04 3.75 -26.26
N VAL A 15 16.71 2.79 -27.14
CA VAL A 15 15.55 2.91 -28.04
C VAL A 15 14.24 2.94 -27.25
N ALA A 16 14.09 2.05 -26.26
CA ALA A 16 12.88 2.00 -25.44
C ALA A 16 12.67 3.26 -24.59
N GLU A 17 13.74 3.80 -24.00
CA GLU A 17 13.70 5.05 -23.23
C GLU A 17 13.28 6.24 -24.11
N ARG A 18 13.82 6.34 -25.32
CA ARG A 18 13.41 7.37 -26.30
C ARG A 18 11.95 7.22 -26.71
N ALA A 19 11.49 5.99 -26.92
CA ALA A 19 10.08 5.73 -27.24
C ALA A 19 9.15 6.16 -26.09
N VAL A 20 9.52 5.89 -24.83
CA VAL A 20 8.78 6.39 -23.65
C VAL A 20 8.78 7.92 -23.59
N ALA A 21 9.86 8.57 -24.04
CA ALA A 21 9.95 10.03 -24.15
C ALA A 21 9.14 10.63 -25.32
N GLY A 22 8.50 9.81 -26.16
CA GLY A 22 7.64 10.26 -27.26
C GLY A 22 8.29 10.31 -28.65
N ASP A 23 9.48 9.72 -28.83
CA ASP A 23 10.14 9.63 -30.15
C ASP A 23 9.44 8.58 -31.04
N GLU A 24 8.70 9.04 -32.06
CA GLU A 24 7.97 8.17 -33.00
C GLU A 24 8.89 7.23 -33.80
N THR A 25 10.12 7.66 -34.09
CA THR A 25 11.09 6.82 -34.81
C THR A 25 11.60 5.68 -33.93
N ALA A 26 11.78 5.97 -32.64
CA ALA A 26 12.13 4.96 -31.65
C ALA A 26 10.97 3.96 -31.43
N LEU A 27 9.73 4.42 -31.49
CA LEU A 27 8.54 3.55 -31.41
C LEU A 27 8.47 2.55 -32.56
N ALA A 28 8.80 2.98 -33.79
CA ALA A 28 8.89 2.07 -34.94
C ALA A 28 10.06 1.07 -34.77
N ALA A 29 11.22 1.54 -34.32
CA ALA A 29 12.40 0.69 -34.08
C ALA A 29 12.19 -0.36 -32.98
N LEU A 30 11.31 -0.11 -32.01
CA LEU A 30 10.93 -1.10 -31.00
C LEU A 30 10.31 -2.36 -31.63
N ARG A 31 9.47 -2.20 -32.66
CA ARG A 31 8.84 -3.34 -33.35
C ARG A 31 9.87 -4.25 -34.00
N GLU A 32 10.81 -3.65 -34.71
CA GLU A 32 11.92 -4.39 -35.34
C GLU A 32 12.79 -5.09 -34.30
N THR A 33 13.05 -4.42 -33.18
CA THR A 33 13.82 -4.98 -32.06
C THR A 33 13.13 -6.22 -31.48
N VAL A 34 11.81 -6.19 -31.31
CA VAL A 34 11.02 -7.32 -30.80
C VAL A 34 11.01 -8.47 -31.81
N ALA A 35 10.85 -8.17 -33.10
CA ALA A 35 10.82 -9.17 -34.16
C ALA A 35 12.14 -9.96 -34.27
N GLY A 36 13.28 -9.34 -33.96
CA GLY A 36 14.59 -9.99 -33.96
C GLY A 36 14.97 -10.76 -32.70
N LEU A 37 14.13 -10.78 -31.64
CA LEU A 37 14.44 -11.48 -30.39
C LEU A 37 14.59 -13.01 -30.52
N PRO A 38 13.77 -13.73 -31.32
CA PRO A 38 13.87 -15.19 -31.42
C PRO A 38 15.27 -15.68 -31.86
N ASP A 39 15.91 -14.90 -32.72
CA ASP A 39 17.22 -15.19 -33.31
C ASP A 39 18.41 -14.72 -32.45
N ASP A 40 18.17 -13.96 -31.37
CA ASP A 40 19.25 -13.42 -30.52
C ASP A 40 19.80 -14.45 -29.53
N ASP A 41 20.87 -15.15 -29.91
CA ASP A 41 21.59 -16.13 -29.09
C ASP A 41 22.06 -15.68 -27.69
N ALA A 42 22.13 -14.38 -27.39
CA ALA A 42 22.54 -13.88 -26.08
C ALA A 42 21.46 -13.06 -25.35
N LEU A 43 20.19 -13.30 -25.67
CA LEU A 43 19.08 -12.59 -25.05
C LEU A 43 19.04 -12.72 -23.52
N LEU A 44 19.22 -13.95 -23.01
CA LEU A 44 19.07 -14.32 -21.60
C LEU A 44 20.26 -15.17 -21.10
N THR A 45 21.46 -14.60 -21.12
CA THR A 45 22.69 -15.33 -20.74
C THR A 45 22.90 -15.46 -19.24
N ASP A 46 22.48 -14.46 -18.49
CA ASP A 46 22.76 -14.32 -17.06
C ASP A 46 21.73 -13.42 -16.33
N ALA A 47 21.94 -13.23 -15.03
CA ALA A 47 21.05 -12.41 -14.20
C ALA A 47 21.01 -10.93 -14.63
N THR A 48 22.08 -10.40 -15.23
CA THR A 48 22.18 -9.01 -15.68
C THR A 48 21.35 -8.80 -16.93
N THR A 49 21.51 -9.65 -17.94
CA THR A 49 20.70 -9.64 -19.17
C THR A 49 19.22 -9.89 -18.88
N ALA A 50 18.88 -10.80 -17.95
CA ALA A 50 17.51 -10.95 -17.45
C ALA A 50 17.00 -9.69 -16.73
N GLY A 51 17.89 -8.93 -16.08
CA GLY A 51 17.61 -7.62 -15.50
C GLY A 51 17.28 -6.57 -16.57
N HIS A 52 18.10 -6.49 -17.63
CA HIS A 52 17.85 -5.63 -18.78
C HIS A 52 16.53 -5.99 -19.48
N PHE A 53 16.27 -7.28 -19.69
CA PHE A 53 14.99 -7.76 -20.25
C PHE A 53 13.80 -7.30 -19.40
N ALA A 54 13.88 -7.46 -18.08
CA ALA A 54 12.82 -7.02 -17.17
C ALA A 54 12.56 -5.50 -17.24
N TYR A 55 13.64 -4.71 -17.30
CA TYR A 55 13.52 -3.26 -17.43
C TYR A 55 12.95 -2.85 -18.80
N TRP A 56 13.43 -3.47 -19.86
CA TRP A 56 12.97 -3.22 -21.22
C TRP A 56 11.48 -3.56 -21.40
N VAL A 57 11.00 -4.68 -20.86
CA VAL A 57 9.56 -5.02 -20.83
C VAL A 57 8.74 -3.96 -20.08
N ALA A 58 9.28 -3.38 -19.01
CA ALA A 58 8.61 -2.29 -18.30
C ALA A 58 8.51 -1.03 -19.19
N LEU A 59 9.58 -0.69 -19.93
CA LEU A 59 9.58 0.44 -20.87
C LEU A 59 8.60 0.23 -22.04
N LEU A 60 8.51 -0.97 -22.63
CA LEU A 60 7.50 -1.28 -23.66
C LEU A 60 6.08 -0.99 -23.16
N ARG A 61 5.80 -1.37 -21.91
CA ARG A 61 4.50 -1.10 -21.27
C ARG A 61 4.25 0.39 -21.05
N GLU A 62 5.29 1.16 -20.75
CA GLU A 62 5.20 2.61 -20.58
C GLU A 62 5.00 3.33 -21.92
N ALA A 63 5.67 2.87 -22.98
CA ALA A 63 5.48 3.35 -24.34
C ALA A 63 4.11 3.01 -24.94
N GLY A 64 3.33 2.13 -24.29
CA GLY A 64 1.99 1.73 -24.77
C GLY A 64 2.01 0.68 -25.88
N THR A 65 3.14 0.00 -26.08
CA THR A 65 3.33 -1.03 -27.11
C THR A 65 2.97 -2.42 -26.56
N GLY A 66 1.67 -2.64 -26.31
CA GLY A 66 1.17 -3.87 -25.67
C GLY A 66 1.45 -5.14 -26.48
N SER A 67 1.22 -5.10 -27.80
CA SER A 67 1.50 -6.23 -28.71
C SER A 67 2.98 -6.63 -28.71
N GLU A 68 3.86 -5.64 -28.70
CA GLU A 68 5.31 -5.81 -28.67
C GLU A 68 5.77 -6.37 -27.33
N GLN A 69 5.17 -5.92 -26.23
CA GLN A 69 5.40 -6.49 -24.90
C GLN A 69 5.00 -7.97 -24.86
N ASP A 70 3.83 -8.32 -25.40
CA ASP A 70 3.34 -9.70 -25.44
C ASP A 70 4.24 -10.59 -26.31
N GLY A 71 4.68 -10.11 -27.46
CA GLY A 71 5.64 -10.81 -28.33
C GLY A 71 6.97 -11.08 -27.62
N ALA A 72 7.55 -10.06 -26.95
CA ALA A 72 8.77 -10.22 -26.17
C ALA A 72 8.63 -11.24 -25.03
N LEU A 73 7.50 -11.22 -24.32
CA LEU A 73 7.21 -12.20 -23.26
C LEU A 73 7.00 -13.61 -23.83
N ALA A 74 6.40 -13.75 -25.02
CA ALA A 74 6.25 -15.03 -25.68
C ALA A 74 7.62 -15.62 -26.03
N THR A 75 8.52 -14.84 -26.65
CA THR A 75 9.89 -15.28 -26.94
C THR A 75 10.64 -15.69 -25.66
N ALA A 76 10.52 -14.93 -24.57
CA ALA A 76 11.17 -15.32 -23.31
C ALA A 76 10.62 -16.62 -22.72
N ALA A 77 9.32 -16.89 -22.89
CA ALA A 77 8.72 -18.15 -22.45
C ALA A 77 9.20 -19.33 -23.30
N GLU A 78 9.32 -19.15 -24.62
CA GLU A 78 9.90 -20.15 -25.52
C GLU A 78 11.36 -20.45 -25.17
N TRP A 79 12.14 -19.42 -24.83
CA TRP A 79 13.52 -19.58 -24.36
C TRP A 79 13.64 -20.42 -23.08
N VAL A 80 12.72 -20.21 -22.15
CA VAL A 80 12.59 -21.00 -20.92
C VAL A 80 12.24 -22.45 -21.25
N ALA A 81 11.23 -22.67 -22.10
CA ALA A 81 10.76 -23.99 -22.49
C ALA A 81 11.80 -24.78 -23.29
N ALA A 82 12.56 -24.11 -24.16
CA ALA A 82 13.63 -24.70 -24.96
C ALA A 82 14.97 -24.83 -24.20
N GLU A 83 15.00 -24.52 -22.90
CA GLU A 83 16.19 -24.60 -22.04
C GLU A 83 17.42 -23.84 -22.57
N ARG A 84 17.21 -22.76 -23.35
CA ARG A 84 18.27 -21.98 -24.00
C ARG A 84 19.15 -21.21 -23.00
N VAL A 85 18.66 -21.02 -21.77
CA VAL A 85 19.38 -20.30 -20.71
C VAL A 85 20.56 -21.14 -20.19
N PRO A 86 21.78 -20.59 -20.12
CA PRO A 86 22.96 -21.29 -19.61
C PRO A 86 22.74 -21.88 -18.22
N TRP A 87 23.10 -23.15 -18.04
CA TRP A 87 22.80 -23.91 -16.81
C TRP A 87 23.30 -23.24 -15.52
N ARG A 88 24.43 -22.52 -15.58
CA ARG A 88 25.03 -21.80 -14.44
C ARG A 88 24.17 -20.65 -13.93
N HIS A 89 23.42 -20.00 -14.83
CA HIS A 89 22.59 -18.83 -14.52
C HIS A 89 21.10 -19.12 -14.55
N ARG A 90 20.71 -20.31 -15.00
CA ARG A 90 19.33 -20.75 -15.24
C ARG A 90 18.39 -20.38 -14.09
N ARG A 91 18.73 -20.74 -12.85
CA ARG A 91 17.85 -20.44 -11.69
C ARG A 91 17.64 -18.94 -11.47
N ALA A 92 18.71 -18.14 -11.56
CA ALA A 92 18.62 -16.69 -11.35
C ALA A 92 17.81 -16.00 -12.47
N VAL A 93 18.05 -16.39 -13.72
CA VAL A 93 17.31 -15.90 -14.90
C VAL A 93 15.82 -16.26 -14.79
N HIS A 94 15.51 -17.53 -14.51
CA HIS A 94 14.12 -17.98 -14.39
C HIS A 94 13.39 -17.30 -13.23
N ASN A 95 14.03 -17.10 -12.08
CA ASN A 95 13.45 -16.35 -10.96
C ASN A 95 13.09 -14.90 -11.37
N ARG A 96 13.95 -14.26 -12.18
CA ARG A 96 13.72 -12.91 -12.69
C ARG A 96 12.57 -12.89 -13.70
N LEU A 97 12.59 -13.79 -14.68
CA LEU A 97 11.52 -13.91 -15.69
C LEU A 97 10.17 -14.25 -15.08
N ALA A 98 10.12 -15.13 -14.08
CA ALA A 98 8.87 -15.45 -13.39
C ALA A 98 8.25 -14.23 -12.72
N THR A 99 9.09 -13.32 -12.19
CA THR A 99 8.60 -12.04 -11.66
C THR A 99 7.98 -11.20 -12.77
N VAL A 100 8.68 -11.06 -13.91
CA VAL A 100 8.20 -10.29 -15.08
C VAL A 100 6.90 -10.86 -15.66
N PHE A 101 6.79 -12.20 -15.75
CA PHE A 101 5.59 -12.89 -16.21
C PHE A 101 4.41 -12.65 -15.27
N ALA A 102 4.60 -12.84 -13.96
CA ALA A 102 3.56 -12.58 -12.95
C ALA A 102 3.10 -11.12 -12.98
N GLU A 103 4.02 -10.16 -13.10
CA GLU A 103 3.70 -8.73 -13.20
C GLU A 103 2.93 -8.39 -14.48
N SER A 104 3.10 -9.17 -15.54
CA SER A 104 2.39 -9.01 -16.81
C SER A 104 1.10 -9.85 -16.89
N GLY A 105 0.71 -10.50 -15.80
CA GLY A 105 -0.49 -11.35 -15.73
C GLY A 105 -0.33 -12.76 -16.31
N ARG A 106 0.87 -13.14 -16.75
CA ARG A 106 1.18 -14.47 -17.31
C ARG A 106 1.59 -15.45 -16.19
N TRP A 107 0.68 -15.71 -15.27
CA TRP A 107 0.94 -16.54 -14.08
C TRP A 107 1.35 -17.98 -14.40
N GLU A 108 0.83 -18.54 -15.49
CA GLU A 108 1.19 -19.90 -15.92
C GLU A 108 2.64 -19.98 -16.41
N SER A 109 3.07 -19.05 -17.26
CA SER A 109 4.48 -18.95 -17.67
C SER A 109 5.41 -18.67 -16.48
N ALA A 110 4.95 -17.91 -15.48
CA ALA A 110 5.70 -17.72 -14.24
C ALA A 110 5.85 -19.03 -13.45
N ARG A 111 4.79 -19.83 -13.36
CA ARG A 111 4.78 -21.14 -12.71
C ARG A 111 5.75 -22.09 -13.38
N GLU A 112 5.61 -22.27 -14.70
CA GLU A 112 6.45 -23.14 -15.52
C GLU A 112 7.94 -22.78 -15.39
N ALA A 113 8.28 -21.49 -15.50
CA ALA A 113 9.66 -21.03 -15.39
C ALA A 113 10.28 -21.40 -14.03
N LEU A 114 9.52 -21.32 -12.93
CA LEU A 114 9.99 -21.63 -11.58
C LEU A 114 10.07 -23.13 -11.31
N GLU A 115 9.09 -23.91 -11.78
CA GLU A 115 9.06 -25.37 -11.61
C GLU A 115 10.25 -26.03 -12.32
N LEU A 116 10.58 -25.57 -13.53
CA LEU A 116 11.70 -26.10 -14.33
C LEU A 116 13.04 -25.97 -13.60
N VAL A 117 13.22 -24.92 -12.78
CA VAL A 117 14.46 -24.68 -12.03
C VAL A 117 14.42 -25.14 -10.58
N LEU A 118 13.34 -25.80 -10.12
CA LEU A 118 13.24 -26.22 -8.72
C LEU A 118 14.40 -27.14 -8.31
N HIS A 119 14.84 -28.01 -9.23
CA HIS A 119 15.94 -28.95 -9.07
C HIS A 119 17.26 -28.51 -9.74
N ALA A 120 17.28 -27.36 -10.43
CA ALA A 120 18.48 -26.85 -11.09
C ALA A 120 19.58 -26.44 -10.08
N PRO A 121 20.87 -26.51 -10.44
CA PRO A 121 21.95 -25.98 -9.62
C PRO A 121 21.79 -24.47 -9.39
N GLY A 122 22.36 -23.96 -8.29
CA GLY A 122 22.31 -22.53 -7.95
C GLY A 122 22.58 -22.27 -6.48
N THR A 123 22.55 -21.00 -6.08
CA THR A 123 22.76 -20.65 -4.67
C THR A 123 21.55 -21.04 -3.82
N ARG A 124 21.77 -21.23 -2.50
CA ARG A 124 20.66 -21.47 -1.55
C ARG A 124 19.66 -20.31 -1.55
N LEU A 125 20.12 -19.07 -1.74
CA LEU A 125 19.26 -17.89 -1.83
C LEU A 125 18.40 -17.94 -3.09
N ASP A 126 18.99 -18.27 -4.25
CA ASP A 126 18.22 -18.41 -5.49
C ASP A 126 17.17 -19.50 -5.37
N LYS A 127 17.48 -20.62 -4.71
CA LYS A 127 16.49 -21.67 -4.44
C LYS A 127 15.36 -21.18 -3.54
N ALA A 128 15.68 -20.42 -2.50
CA ALA A 128 14.69 -19.83 -1.63
C ALA A 128 13.81 -18.79 -2.35
N LEU A 129 14.38 -18.02 -3.28
CA LEU A 129 13.64 -17.11 -4.16
C LEU A 129 12.71 -17.87 -5.12
N THR A 130 13.16 -18.99 -5.69
CA THR A 130 12.30 -19.87 -6.51
C THR A 130 11.09 -20.33 -5.70
N LEU A 131 11.32 -20.84 -4.49
CA LEU A 131 10.26 -21.30 -3.59
C LEU A 131 9.32 -20.15 -3.18
N ALA A 132 9.84 -18.96 -2.88
CA ALA A 132 9.00 -17.81 -2.57
C ALA A 132 8.15 -17.38 -3.79
N GLY A 133 8.71 -17.47 -5.00
CA GLY A 133 7.99 -17.25 -6.26
C GLY A 133 6.84 -18.25 -6.43
N LEU A 134 7.10 -19.55 -6.27
CA LEU A 134 6.07 -20.59 -6.33
C LEU A 134 5.00 -20.41 -5.26
N GLY A 135 5.39 -19.97 -4.07
CA GLY A 135 4.45 -19.61 -3.01
C GLY A 135 3.54 -18.44 -3.38
N ALA A 136 4.06 -17.43 -4.09
CA ALA A 136 3.27 -16.30 -4.58
C ALA A 136 2.33 -16.71 -5.73
N VAL A 137 2.78 -17.57 -6.65
CA VAL A 137 1.96 -18.13 -7.72
C VAL A 137 0.83 -18.99 -7.14
N ALA A 138 1.12 -19.91 -6.21
CA ALA A 138 0.11 -20.72 -5.55
C ALA A 138 -0.93 -19.85 -4.81
N ALA A 139 -0.48 -18.78 -4.14
CA ALA A 139 -1.37 -17.82 -3.48
C ALA A 139 -2.23 -16.99 -4.46
N HIS A 140 -1.81 -16.83 -5.72
CA HIS A 140 -2.62 -16.19 -6.75
C HIS A 140 -3.78 -17.10 -7.20
N HIS A 141 -3.57 -18.41 -7.20
CA HIS A 141 -4.58 -19.42 -7.53
C HIS A 141 -5.36 -19.94 -6.31
N ASP A 142 -5.33 -19.21 -5.19
CA ASP A 142 -5.99 -19.58 -3.92
C ASP A 142 -5.59 -20.95 -3.35
N ASP A 143 -4.45 -21.52 -3.77
CA ASP A 143 -3.88 -22.75 -3.21
C ASP A 143 -3.04 -22.43 -1.96
N TRP A 144 -3.74 -22.04 -0.90
CA TRP A 144 -3.14 -21.64 0.38
C TRP A 144 -2.30 -22.73 1.06
N PRO A 145 -2.65 -24.03 0.99
CA PRO A 145 -1.80 -25.10 1.52
C PRO A 145 -0.44 -25.17 0.82
N ARG A 146 -0.40 -25.17 -0.53
CA ARG A 146 0.87 -25.17 -1.27
C ARG A 146 1.63 -23.87 -1.08
N ALA A 147 0.94 -22.72 -1.13
CA ALA A 147 1.55 -21.42 -0.89
C ALA A 147 2.27 -21.35 0.46
N GLY A 148 1.61 -21.82 1.53
CA GLY A 148 2.20 -21.88 2.86
C GLY A 148 3.36 -22.86 2.97
N SER A 149 3.29 -24.01 2.28
CA SER A 149 4.39 -24.98 2.24
C SER A 149 5.65 -24.37 1.59
N TYR A 150 5.49 -23.79 0.40
CA TYR A 150 6.60 -23.15 -0.32
C TYR A 150 7.21 -21.99 0.47
N ALA A 151 6.38 -21.13 1.07
CA ALA A 151 6.87 -20.01 1.87
C ALA A 151 7.65 -20.47 3.13
N ARG A 152 7.23 -21.54 3.81
CA ARG A 152 8.01 -22.13 4.92
C ARG A 152 9.35 -22.68 4.44
N GLN A 153 9.37 -23.37 3.30
CA GLN A 153 10.61 -23.89 2.72
C GLN A 153 11.56 -22.76 2.30
N ALA A 154 11.03 -21.68 1.73
CA ALA A 154 11.81 -20.49 1.38
C ALA A 154 12.48 -19.86 2.61
N LEU A 155 11.74 -19.72 3.73
CA LEU A 155 12.30 -19.17 4.97
C LEU A 155 13.41 -20.03 5.57
N ARG A 156 13.37 -21.36 5.42
CA ARG A 156 14.49 -22.24 5.85
C ARG A 156 15.80 -21.91 5.14
N GLY A 157 15.74 -21.41 3.90
CA GLY A 157 16.90 -20.98 3.13
C GLY A 157 17.55 -19.68 3.63
N THR A 158 16.85 -18.89 4.45
CA THR A 158 17.34 -17.58 4.92
C THR A 158 18.39 -17.68 6.03
N TRP A 159 18.45 -18.81 6.75
CA TRP A 159 19.37 -19.05 7.87
C TRP A 159 20.84 -19.07 7.47
N PHE A 160 21.17 -19.30 6.20
CA PHE A 160 22.54 -19.56 5.73
C PHE A 160 23.05 -18.60 4.65
N ALA A 161 22.20 -17.71 4.12
CA ALA A 161 22.62 -16.75 3.10
C ALA A 161 23.42 -15.60 3.75
N HIS A 162 24.43 -15.04 3.09
CA HIS A 162 25.16 -13.83 3.53
C HIS A 162 24.70 -12.62 2.67
N GLY A 163 24.67 -11.41 3.23
CA GLY A 163 24.17 -10.17 2.58
C GLY A 163 22.76 -9.73 3.03
N GLY A 164 22.61 -8.50 3.55
CA GLY A 164 21.42 -8.07 4.30
C GLY A 164 20.15 -7.83 3.47
N GLY A 165 20.25 -7.09 2.37
CA GLY A 165 19.06 -6.59 1.63
C GLY A 165 18.21 -7.67 0.95
N GLY A 166 18.85 -8.61 0.24
CA GLY A 166 18.12 -9.69 -0.46
C GLY A 166 17.44 -10.67 0.49
N ARG A 167 18.08 -10.98 1.62
CA ARG A 167 17.49 -11.80 2.69
C ARG A 167 16.27 -11.14 3.30
N LEU A 168 16.33 -9.84 3.56
CA LEU A 168 15.24 -9.10 4.17
C LEU A 168 14.00 -9.07 3.27
N HIS A 169 14.18 -8.78 1.98
CA HIS A 169 13.11 -8.81 1.00
C HIS A 169 12.49 -10.21 0.83
N LEU A 170 13.31 -11.27 0.81
CA LEU A 170 12.82 -12.65 0.80
C LEU A 170 11.97 -12.96 2.06
N ARG A 171 12.45 -12.58 3.25
CA ARG A 171 11.72 -12.77 4.50
C ARG A 171 10.37 -12.05 4.46
N LEU A 172 10.36 -10.79 4.00
CA LEU A 172 9.15 -10.00 3.87
C LEU A 172 8.10 -10.72 3.01
N ARG A 173 8.46 -11.10 1.78
CA ARG A 173 7.54 -11.75 0.84
C ARG A 173 7.05 -13.10 1.35
N ALA A 174 7.95 -13.96 1.83
CA ALA A 174 7.58 -15.28 2.31
C ALA A 174 6.71 -15.22 3.58
N THR A 175 7.00 -14.32 4.53
CA THR A 175 6.16 -14.14 5.71
C THR A 175 4.79 -13.54 5.33
N PHE A 176 4.71 -12.68 4.32
CA PHE A 176 3.43 -12.15 3.86
C PHE A 176 2.56 -13.22 3.21
N THR A 177 3.15 -14.13 2.42
CA THR A 177 2.44 -15.32 1.92
C THR A 177 1.95 -16.21 3.06
N LEU A 178 2.75 -16.41 4.12
CA LEU A 178 2.33 -17.20 5.29
C LEU A 178 1.19 -16.53 6.07
N PHE A 179 1.23 -15.21 6.22
CA PHE A 179 0.14 -14.45 6.82
C PHE A 179 -1.17 -14.66 6.04
N ARG A 180 -1.15 -14.46 4.72
CA ARG A 180 -2.32 -14.66 3.86
C ARG A 180 -2.82 -16.11 3.90
N ALA A 181 -1.92 -17.09 3.84
CA ALA A 181 -2.27 -18.50 3.92
C ALA A 181 -2.89 -18.88 5.27
N ALA A 182 -2.38 -18.34 6.39
CA ALA A 182 -2.96 -18.58 7.71
C ALA A 182 -4.37 -17.97 7.82
N ARG A 183 -4.56 -16.76 7.29
CA ARG A 183 -5.88 -16.10 7.23
C ARG A 183 -6.89 -16.92 6.42
N ALA A 184 -6.51 -17.37 5.23
CA ALA A 184 -7.38 -18.17 4.39
C ALA A 184 -7.76 -19.52 5.00
N GLN A 185 -6.94 -20.04 5.93
CA GLN A 185 -7.20 -21.27 6.68
C GLN A 185 -7.95 -21.03 8.00
N GLY A 186 -8.28 -19.78 8.35
CA GLY A 186 -8.92 -19.43 9.63
C GLY A 186 -8.01 -19.60 10.86
N ASP A 187 -6.69 -19.67 10.68
CA ASP A 187 -5.72 -19.81 11.78
C ASP A 187 -5.25 -18.43 12.26
N ASP A 188 -6.13 -17.74 12.99
CA ASP A 188 -5.89 -16.38 13.51
C ASP A 188 -4.66 -16.30 14.41
N ARG A 189 -4.37 -17.36 15.18
CA ARG A 189 -3.20 -17.42 16.06
C ARG A 189 -1.92 -17.33 15.22
N ARG A 190 -1.80 -18.13 14.16
CA ARG A 190 -0.64 -18.07 13.27
C ARG A 190 -0.62 -16.78 12.45
N ALA A 191 -1.76 -16.31 11.97
CA ALA A 191 -1.84 -15.04 11.23
C ALA A 191 -1.29 -13.87 12.06
N ARG A 192 -1.70 -13.74 13.33
CA ARG A 192 -1.18 -12.71 14.25
C ARG A 192 0.32 -12.87 14.53
N ALA A 193 0.82 -14.10 14.64
CA ALA A 193 2.25 -14.35 14.81
C ALA A 193 3.06 -13.91 13.58
N TYR A 194 2.56 -14.18 12.37
CA TYR A 194 3.18 -13.70 11.13
C TYR A 194 3.07 -12.17 11.00
N ALA A 195 1.96 -11.56 11.39
CA ALA A 195 1.79 -10.10 11.38
C ALA A 195 2.81 -9.37 12.28
N ARG A 196 3.09 -9.90 13.47
CA ARG A 196 4.18 -9.38 14.34
C ARG A 196 5.54 -9.49 13.66
N THR A 197 5.82 -10.62 13.02
CA THR A 197 7.06 -10.84 12.28
C THR A 197 7.20 -9.87 11.10
N LEU A 198 6.12 -9.66 10.35
CA LEU A 198 6.08 -8.71 9.23
C LEU A 198 6.35 -7.29 9.68
N THR A 199 5.76 -6.85 10.79
CA THR A 199 5.98 -5.51 11.35
C THR A 199 7.46 -5.27 11.65
N ALA A 200 8.14 -6.25 12.26
CA ALA A 200 9.58 -6.15 12.55
C ALA A 200 10.42 -6.10 11.26
N VAL A 201 10.13 -6.97 10.29
CA VAL A 201 10.84 -7.01 9.00
C VAL A 201 10.64 -5.72 8.20
N CYS A 202 9.43 -5.19 8.18
CA CYS A 202 9.10 -3.95 7.46
C CYS A 202 9.83 -2.75 8.06
N ARG A 203 9.85 -2.60 9.39
CA ARG A 203 10.61 -1.54 10.08
C ARG A 203 12.10 -1.61 9.72
N GLN A 204 12.69 -2.80 9.74
CA GLN A 204 14.07 -2.99 9.35
C GLN A 204 14.33 -2.60 7.89
N GLN A 205 13.39 -2.92 6.98
CA GLN A 205 13.53 -2.60 5.56
C GLN A 205 13.40 -1.11 5.29
N ILE A 206 12.46 -0.43 5.95
CA ILE A 206 12.28 1.02 5.85
C ILE A 206 13.52 1.74 6.38
N GLY A 207 14.03 1.34 7.55
CA GLY A 207 15.24 1.93 8.14
C GLY A 207 16.50 1.75 7.30
N MET A 208 16.58 0.68 6.50
CA MET A 208 17.76 0.40 5.66
C MET A 208 17.80 1.23 4.37
N TRP A 209 16.66 1.50 3.75
CA TRP A 209 16.60 2.07 2.39
C TRP A 209 16.00 3.48 2.32
N GLY A 210 15.44 4.01 3.41
CA GLY A 210 14.77 5.30 3.41
C GLY A 210 13.39 5.25 2.73
N ASN A 211 12.57 6.27 2.96
CA ASN A 211 11.11 6.19 2.73
C ASN A 211 10.66 6.15 1.25
N ASP A 212 11.53 6.51 0.29
CA ASP A 212 11.18 6.58 -1.14
C ASP A 212 11.76 5.42 -1.96
N HIS A 213 12.59 4.57 -1.35
CA HIS A 213 13.13 3.43 -2.05
C HIS A 213 12.03 2.39 -2.33
N PRO A 214 12.00 1.73 -3.51
CA PRO A 214 10.97 0.75 -3.87
C PRO A 214 10.73 -0.34 -2.80
N ARG A 215 11.80 -0.81 -2.15
CA ARG A 215 11.70 -1.79 -1.05
C ARG A 215 11.04 -1.22 0.21
N ALA A 216 11.26 0.05 0.53
CA ALA A 216 10.61 0.67 1.68
C ALA A 216 9.12 0.89 1.39
N LEU A 217 8.78 1.33 0.18
CA LEU A 217 7.39 1.46 -0.28
C LEU A 217 6.65 0.11 -0.25
N GLU A 218 7.31 -0.98 -0.67
CA GLU A 218 6.77 -2.34 -0.55
C GLU A 218 6.49 -2.72 0.91
N ALA A 219 7.44 -2.43 1.81
CA ALA A 219 7.28 -2.69 3.23
C ALA A 219 6.12 -1.89 3.85
N LEU A 220 5.91 -0.64 3.42
CA LEU A 220 4.78 0.19 3.86
C LEU A 220 3.44 -0.41 3.42
N VAL A 221 3.31 -0.75 2.14
CA VAL A 221 2.10 -1.37 1.58
C VAL A 221 1.79 -2.70 2.27
N ILE A 222 2.79 -3.57 2.45
CA ILE A 222 2.63 -4.86 3.12
C ILE A 222 2.26 -4.67 4.59
N THR A 223 2.86 -3.69 5.29
CA THR A 223 2.52 -3.40 6.69
C THR A 223 1.06 -2.96 6.81
N ALA A 224 0.63 -1.99 6.00
CA ALA A 224 -0.74 -1.48 6.04
C ALA A 224 -1.77 -2.60 5.73
N ALA A 225 -1.54 -3.40 4.68
CA ALA A 225 -2.41 -4.53 4.34
C ALA A 225 -2.43 -5.62 5.44
N THR A 226 -1.29 -5.85 6.09
CA THR A 226 -1.19 -6.82 7.20
C THR A 226 -1.96 -6.33 8.43
N GLN A 227 -1.80 -5.06 8.79
CA GLN A 227 -2.50 -4.47 9.93
C GLN A 227 -4.01 -4.41 9.67
N HIS A 228 -4.44 -4.07 8.44
CA HIS A 228 -5.85 -4.13 8.04
C HIS A 228 -6.43 -5.53 8.29
N GLY A 229 -5.73 -6.57 7.84
CA GLY A 229 -6.15 -7.95 8.11
C GLY A 229 -6.19 -8.32 9.59
N VAL A 230 -5.33 -7.73 10.43
CA VAL A 230 -5.39 -7.90 11.89
C VAL A 230 -6.59 -7.18 12.51
N ALA A 231 -6.95 -5.99 12.00
CA ALA A 231 -8.13 -5.28 12.45
C ALA A 231 -9.43 -6.05 12.11
N GLU A 232 -9.48 -6.67 10.93
CA GLU A 232 -10.58 -7.56 10.54
C GLU A 232 -10.75 -8.73 11.53
N MET A 233 -9.65 -9.40 11.90
CA MET A 233 -9.66 -10.48 12.91
C MET A 233 -10.05 -10.00 14.32
N ASN A 234 -9.94 -8.70 14.61
CA ASN A 234 -10.36 -8.11 15.89
C ASN A 234 -11.80 -7.59 15.87
N GLY A 235 -12.42 -7.50 14.69
CA GLY A 235 -13.77 -6.97 14.51
C GLY A 235 -13.92 -5.46 14.71
N GLY A 236 -12.86 -4.66 14.53
CA GLY A 236 -12.90 -3.21 14.72
C GLY A 236 -13.10 -2.45 13.40
N VAL A 237 -14.35 -2.10 13.05
CA VAL A 237 -14.70 -1.40 11.79
C VAL A 237 -13.92 -0.10 11.62
N GLU A 238 -13.94 0.78 12.62
CA GLU A 238 -13.23 2.07 12.59
C GLU A 238 -11.73 1.89 12.34
N ARG A 239 -11.14 0.86 12.96
CA ARG A 239 -9.72 0.53 12.77
C ARG A 239 -9.46 -0.02 11.36
N MET A 240 -10.40 -0.77 10.79
CA MET A 240 -10.31 -1.23 9.39
C MET A 240 -10.38 -0.06 8.42
N GLU A 241 -11.31 0.87 8.60
CA GLU A 241 -11.45 2.09 7.78
C GLU A 241 -10.17 2.94 7.83
N HIS A 242 -9.67 3.21 9.04
CA HIS A 242 -8.41 3.95 9.20
C HIS A 242 -7.23 3.27 8.48
N LEU A 243 -7.13 1.94 8.57
CA LEU A 243 -6.06 1.19 7.91
C LEU A 243 -6.24 1.08 6.40
N LEU A 244 -7.47 1.17 5.91
CA LEU A 244 -7.75 1.31 4.48
C LEU A 244 -7.21 2.64 3.96
N ASP A 245 -7.41 3.74 4.70
CA ASP A 245 -6.85 5.05 4.36
C ASP A 245 -5.32 5.02 4.36
N VAL A 246 -4.69 4.40 5.37
CA VAL A 246 -3.24 4.24 5.42
C VAL A 246 -2.71 3.45 4.22
N LEU A 247 -3.42 2.38 3.83
CA LEU A 247 -3.06 1.59 2.64
C LEU A 247 -3.26 2.40 1.35
N ALA A 248 -4.29 3.24 1.27
CA ALA A 248 -4.53 4.13 0.14
C ALA A 248 -3.41 5.17 -0.01
N VAL A 249 -2.98 5.78 1.10
CA VAL A 249 -1.83 6.71 1.13
C VAL A 249 -0.55 5.99 0.70
N ALA A 250 -0.30 4.78 1.18
CA ALA A 250 0.87 3.99 0.78
C ALA A 250 0.85 3.66 -0.73
N ALA A 251 -0.31 3.28 -1.27
CA ALA A 251 -0.48 3.01 -2.69
C ALA A 251 -0.32 4.28 -3.56
N GLN A 252 -0.84 5.42 -3.09
CA GLN A 252 -0.67 6.71 -3.76
C GLN A 252 0.79 7.14 -3.75
N ARG A 253 1.49 7.01 -2.62
CA ARG A 253 2.92 7.31 -2.54
C ARG A 253 3.74 6.43 -3.48
N ALA A 254 3.45 5.12 -3.53
CA ALA A 254 4.09 4.24 -4.51
C ALA A 254 3.84 4.70 -5.95
N SER A 255 2.61 5.13 -6.27
CA SER A 255 2.28 5.68 -7.58
C SER A 255 2.99 6.99 -7.89
N ALA A 256 3.22 7.85 -6.89
CA ALA A 256 3.87 9.15 -7.06
C ALA A 256 5.38 8.99 -7.28
N VAL A 257 6.03 8.09 -6.53
CA VAL A 257 7.48 7.88 -6.59
C VAL A 257 7.88 6.99 -7.76
N LEU A 258 7.12 5.92 -8.02
CA LEU A 258 7.48 4.89 -9.01
C LEU A 258 6.68 4.99 -10.31
N GLY A 259 5.63 5.82 -10.34
CA GLY A 259 4.70 5.92 -11.44
C GLY A 259 3.50 4.97 -11.33
N ALA A 260 2.43 5.32 -12.04
CA ALA A 260 1.15 4.61 -11.98
C ALA A 260 1.20 3.20 -12.58
N ARG A 261 2.15 2.94 -13.50
CA ARG A 261 2.29 1.65 -14.21
C ARG A 261 3.32 0.72 -13.57
N HIS A 262 4.04 1.17 -12.54
CA HIS A 262 5.04 0.36 -11.86
C HIS A 262 4.40 -0.87 -11.19
N PRO A 263 5.07 -2.04 -11.24
CA PRO A 263 4.53 -3.29 -10.68
C PRO A 263 4.10 -3.20 -9.22
N LEU A 264 4.92 -2.58 -8.38
CA LEU A 264 4.59 -2.37 -6.97
C LEU A 264 3.32 -1.53 -6.78
N THR A 265 3.15 -0.46 -7.56
CA THR A 265 1.96 0.40 -7.52
C THR A 265 0.71 -0.40 -7.88
N ARG A 266 0.79 -1.28 -8.87
CA ARG A 266 -0.32 -2.16 -9.25
C ARG A 266 -0.66 -3.14 -8.15
N SER A 267 0.35 -3.80 -7.57
CA SER A 267 0.16 -4.71 -6.44
C SER A 267 -0.47 -4.01 -5.24
N ALA A 268 -0.04 -2.78 -4.93
CA ALA A 268 -0.61 -1.96 -3.86
C ALA A 268 -2.08 -1.64 -4.11
N ARG A 269 -2.47 -1.30 -5.34
CA ARG A 269 -3.89 -1.09 -5.72
C ARG A 269 -4.71 -2.36 -5.61
N THR A 270 -4.17 -3.52 -5.99
CA THR A 270 -4.85 -4.80 -5.81
C THR A 270 -5.09 -5.12 -4.34
N LEU A 271 -4.08 -4.91 -3.49
CA LEU A 271 -4.23 -5.08 -2.04
C LEU A 271 -5.24 -4.09 -1.45
N LEU A 272 -5.24 -2.83 -1.90
CA LEU A 272 -6.21 -1.81 -1.49
C LEU A 272 -7.64 -2.20 -1.89
N ALA A 273 -7.85 -2.63 -3.13
CA ALA A 273 -9.15 -3.07 -3.61
C ALA A 273 -9.67 -4.26 -2.78
N GLY A 274 -8.81 -5.25 -2.49
CA GLY A 274 -9.16 -6.38 -1.64
C GLY A 274 -9.51 -5.96 -0.20
N ALA A 275 -8.76 -5.02 0.38
CA ALA A 275 -9.05 -4.49 1.71
C ALA A 275 -10.37 -3.71 1.76
N PHE A 276 -10.69 -2.96 0.71
CA PHE A 276 -11.95 -2.23 0.58
C PHE A 276 -13.14 -3.17 0.54
N GLU A 277 -13.10 -4.20 -0.32
CA GLU A 277 -14.18 -5.19 -0.41
C GLU A 277 -14.34 -5.96 0.91
N ALA A 278 -13.24 -6.35 1.56
CA ALA A 278 -13.29 -7.00 2.87
C ALA A 278 -13.95 -6.12 3.94
N THR A 279 -13.71 -4.81 3.92
CA THR A 279 -14.31 -3.85 4.86
C THR A 279 -15.81 -3.71 4.63
N LYS A 280 -16.24 -3.55 3.37
CA LYS A 280 -17.67 -3.52 3.01
C LYS A 280 -18.41 -4.78 3.43
N ASP A 281 -17.81 -5.94 3.14
CA ASP A 281 -18.35 -7.24 3.50
C ASP A 281 -18.51 -7.37 5.02
N PHE A 282 -17.51 -6.91 5.77
CA PHE A 282 -17.53 -6.92 7.23
C PHE A 282 -18.66 -6.02 7.77
N GLU A 283 -18.79 -4.80 7.28
CA GLU A 283 -19.90 -3.89 7.63
C GLU A 283 -21.27 -4.47 7.30
N ALA A 284 -21.40 -5.14 6.15
CA ALA A 284 -22.65 -5.81 5.77
C ALA A 284 -23.01 -6.92 6.76
N ARG A 285 -22.03 -7.73 7.19
CA ARG A 285 -22.22 -8.78 8.21
C ARG A 285 -22.62 -8.20 9.56
N GLU A 286 -21.97 -7.13 10.00
CA GLU A 286 -22.29 -6.46 11.26
C GLU A 286 -23.68 -5.79 11.23
N ARG A 287 -24.05 -5.15 10.12
CA ARG A 287 -25.42 -4.62 9.94
C ARG A 287 -26.47 -5.71 10.04
N ALA A 288 -26.27 -6.85 9.35
CA ALA A 288 -27.18 -7.99 9.43
C ALA A 288 -27.26 -8.56 10.85
N ARG A 289 -26.14 -8.62 11.58
CA ARG A 289 -26.08 -9.06 12.98
C ARG A 289 -26.87 -8.12 13.90
N ARG A 290 -26.71 -6.81 13.74
CA ARG A 290 -27.47 -5.78 14.50
C ARG A 290 -28.97 -5.86 14.22
N GLN A 291 -29.37 -6.02 12.96
CA GLN A 291 -30.78 -6.20 12.59
C GLN A 291 -31.38 -7.45 13.24
N ARG A 292 -30.69 -8.60 13.17
CA ARG A 292 -31.14 -9.83 13.84
C ARG A 292 -31.26 -9.67 15.36
N ALA A 293 -30.30 -8.99 15.99
CA ALA A 293 -30.35 -8.70 17.41
C ALA A 293 -31.52 -7.78 17.79
N HIS A 294 -31.85 -6.80 16.93
CA HIS A 294 -33.01 -5.94 17.10
C HIS A 294 -34.33 -6.73 16.97
N PHE A 295 -34.48 -7.55 15.93
CA PHE A 295 -35.66 -8.40 15.76
C PHE A 295 -35.85 -9.41 16.90
N ALA A 296 -34.76 -10.00 17.40
CA ALA A 296 -34.81 -10.91 18.55
C ALA A 296 -35.24 -10.20 19.86
N ARG A 297 -35.07 -8.88 19.95
CA ARG A 297 -35.49 -8.05 21.09
C ARG A 297 -36.90 -7.46 20.95
N SER A 298 -37.51 -7.51 19.76
CA SER A 298 -38.93 -7.14 19.58
C SER A 298 -39.83 -8.34 19.94
N PRO A 299 -40.63 -8.28 21.02
CA PRO A 299 -41.54 -9.36 21.35
C PRO A 299 -42.62 -9.46 20.28
N GLY A 300 -42.75 -10.63 19.67
CA GLY A 300 -43.86 -10.95 18.79
C GLY A 300 -45.19 -10.86 19.54
N THR A 301 -46.13 -10.12 18.94
CA THR A 301 -47.53 -10.02 19.33
C THR A 301 -48.21 -11.39 19.35
N SER A 302 -48.54 -11.90 20.53
CA SER A 302 -49.62 -12.87 20.74
C SER A 302 -50.34 -12.61 22.07
N SER A 303 -51.57 -12.11 21.93
CA SER A 303 -52.72 -12.00 22.83
C SER A 303 -52.68 -12.47 24.31
N SER A 304 -53.15 -11.54 25.16
CA SER A 304 -54.07 -11.71 26.31
C SER A 304 -53.52 -12.28 27.63
N SER A 305 -53.21 -11.38 28.57
CA SER A 305 -53.95 -11.27 29.83
C SER A 305 -53.68 -9.92 30.48
N ALA A 306 -54.71 -9.32 31.06
CA ALA A 306 -54.74 -7.97 31.60
C ALA A 306 -53.85 -7.82 32.84
N GLN A 307 -53.10 -6.71 32.92
CA GLN A 307 -52.67 -6.12 34.20
C GLN A 307 -52.36 -4.61 34.03
N PRO A 308 -52.55 -3.81 35.10
CA PRO A 308 -52.89 -2.39 35.01
C PRO A 308 -51.69 -1.47 34.82
N ALA A 309 -51.99 -0.23 34.42
CA ALA A 309 -51.06 0.84 34.11
C ALA A 309 -50.03 1.11 35.24
N PRO A 310 -48.75 1.35 34.92
CA PRO A 310 -47.78 1.79 35.90
C PRO A 310 -47.93 3.29 36.16
N SER A 311 -47.89 3.60 37.45
CA SER A 311 -47.80 4.93 38.03
C SER A 311 -46.63 5.72 37.44
N ARG A 312 -46.87 6.99 37.15
CA ARG A 312 -45.82 8.01 37.08
C ARG A 312 -45.13 8.05 38.45
N ASP A 313 -43.85 7.65 38.50
CA ASP A 313 -42.82 8.17 39.42
C ASP A 313 -41.63 7.20 39.49
N THR A 314 -40.73 7.25 38.50
CA THR A 314 -39.26 7.14 38.67
C THR A 314 -38.60 7.23 37.29
N LEU A 315 -37.90 8.33 37.03
CA LEU A 315 -36.86 8.40 36.00
C LEU A 315 -35.55 7.91 36.64
N PRO A 316 -34.97 6.76 36.26
CA PRO A 316 -33.57 6.51 36.52
C PRO A 316 -32.76 7.35 35.54
N ALA A 317 -31.79 8.08 36.09
CA ALA A 317 -30.86 8.92 35.36
C ALA A 317 -30.26 8.19 34.15
N THR A 318 -30.18 8.91 33.04
CA THR A 318 -29.40 8.59 31.84
C THR A 318 -28.06 7.97 32.23
N GLY A 319 -27.90 6.68 31.92
CA GLY A 319 -26.64 5.98 32.04
C GLY A 319 -25.65 6.56 31.04
N ALA A 320 -24.73 7.40 31.53
CA ALA A 320 -23.44 7.55 30.90
C ALA A 320 -22.82 6.16 30.78
N GLU A 321 -22.54 5.74 29.54
CA GLU A 321 -21.73 4.54 29.27
C GLU A 321 -20.42 4.67 30.06
N ARG A 322 -20.28 3.85 31.11
CA ARG A 322 -18.98 3.66 31.76
C ARG A 322 -18.12 2.83 30.81
N TRP A 323 -17.14 3.50 30.22
CA TRP A 323 -16.02 2.84 29.57
C TRP A 323 -15.29 1.98 30.62
N PRO A 324 -14.74 0.81 30.24
CA PRO A 324 -13.98 -0.01 31.18
C PRO A 324 -12.87 0.84 31.81
N GLU A 325 -12.76 0.79 33.14
CA GLU A 325 -11.70 1.44 33.92
C GLU A 325 -10.34 0.84 33.53
N GLU A 326 -9.78 1.32 32.41
CA GLU A 326 -8.35 1.27 32.17
C GLU A 326 -7.72 2.25 33.15
N THR A 327 -6.97 1.72 34.12
CA THR A 327 -6.16 2.45 35.10
C THR A 327 -4.95 3.10 34.41
N GLY A 328 -5.24 3.98 33.46
CA GLY A 328 -4.28 4.83 32.77
C GLY A 328 -4.87 6.23 32.68
N THR A 329 -4.09 7.23 33.06
CA THR A 329 -4.48 8.64 33.06
C THR A 329 -5.08 9.04 31.71
N ALA A 330 -6.38 9.33 31.66
CA ALA A 330 -7.05 9.73 30.43
C ALA A 330 -6.57 11.14 30.01
N LEU A 331 -6.19 11.30 28.73
CA LEU A 331 -5.64 12.54 28.19
C LEU A 331 -6.68 13.25 27.29
N GLU A 332 -6.94 14.53 27.55
CA GLU A 332 -7.81 15.39 26.75
C GLU A 332 -6.95 16.41 25.99
N LEU A 333 -6.95 16.33 24.64
CA LEU A 333 -6.22 17.27 23.79
C LEU A 333 -7.15 18.37 23.29
N LEU A 334 -6.95 19.59 23.76
CA LEU A 334 -7.60 20.81 23.33
C LEU A 334 -6.85 21.37 22.12
N VAL A 335 -7.60 21.72 21.07
CA VAL A 335 -7.06 22.31 19.83
C VAL A 335 -7.84 23.57 19.51
N HIS A 336 -7.16 24.71 19.33
CA HIS A 336 -7.83 25.95 18.96
C HIS A 336 -8.24 25.96 17.49
N GLY A 337 -9.31 26.69 17.16
CA GLY A 337 -9.68 27.01 15.77
C GLY A 337 -8.71 28.01 15.14
N VAL A 338 -9.04 28.56 13.97
CA VAL A 338 -8.14 29.45 13.20
C VAL A 338 -7.85 30.80 13.90
N GLY A 339 -8.54 31.10 15.02
CA GLY A 339 -8.43 32.35 15.78
C GLY A 339 -7.20 32.50 16.68
N GLY A 340 -6.31 31.49 16.77
CA GLY A 340 -5.03 31.63 17.47
C GLY A 340 -5.13 31.79 18.99
N THR A 341 -6.07 31.09 19.63
CA THR A 341 -6.24 31.09 21.10
C THR A 341 -4.96 30.64 21.80
N THR A 342 -4.58 31.32 22.88
CA THR A 342 -3.36 31.05 23.63
C THR A 342 -3.48 29.78 24.48
N PRO A 343 -2.37 29.09 24.80
CA PRO A 343 -2.43 27.89 25.64
C PRO A 343 -2.99 28.18 27.04
N GLN A 344 -2.80 29.39 27.58
CA GLN A 344 -3.35 29.82 28.87
C GLN A 344 -4.87 29.89 28.85
N GLU A 345 -5.45 30.40 27.77
CA GLU A 345 -6.90 30.47 27.58
C GLU A 345 -7.50 29.09 27.32
N MET A 346 -6.81 28.24 26.55
CA MET A 346 -7.27 26.87 26.29
C MET A 346 -7.26 26.02 27.57
N LEU A 347 -6.23 26.18 28.40
CA LEU A 347 -6.09 25.43 29.63
C LEU A 347 -6.74 26.12 30.83
N ASP A 348 -7.33 27.31 30.68
CA ASP A 348 -7.88 28.12 31.77
C ASP A 348 -6.93 28.22 32.98
N ASP A 349 -5.63 28.40 32.70
CA ASP A 349 -4.57 28.49 33.71
C ASP A 349 -3.46 29.42 33.22
N PRO A 350 -3.05 30.43 34.01
CA PRO A 350 -1.97 31.33 33.62
C PRO A 350 -0.58 30.68 33.63
N ARG A 351 -0.40 29.53 34.28
CA ARG A 351 0.88 28.81 34.44
C ARG A 351 0.93 27.61 33.51
N THR A 352 1.14 27.83 32.21
CA THR A 352 1.30 26.75 31.22
C THR A 352 2.76 26.48 30.89
N VAL A 353 3.10 25.20 30.72
CA VAL A 353 4.45 24.73 30.37
C VAL A 353 4.42 24.02 29.02
N ARG A 354 5.37 24.32 28.14
CA ARG A 354 5.54 23.61 26.86
C ARG A 354 6.15 22.23 27.13
N ILE A 355 5.43 21.18 26.75
CA ILE A 355 5.85 19.79 26.95
C ILE A 355 6.61 19.26 25.73
N THR A 356 6.17 19.62 24.52
CA THR A 356 6.81 19.22 23.26
C THR A 356 6.52 20.21 22.14
N GLY A 357 7.32 20.18 21.08
CA GLY A 357 7.24 21.08 19.94
C GLY A 357 8.13 22.32 20.08
N ASP A 358 7.87 23.30 19.22
CA ASP A 358 8.71 24.49 19.04
C ASP A 358 7.87 25.78 19.09
N ASP A 359 8.39 26.85 18.51
CA ASP A 359 7.78 28.17 18.56
C ASP A 359 6.71 28.34 17.45
N ILE A 360 6.61 27.37 16.54
CA ILE A 360 5.68 27.32 15.41
C ILE A 360 4.45 26.47 15.77
N ALA A 361 4.66 25.29 16.34
CA ALA A 361 3.60 24.48 16.93
C ALA A 361 4.11 23.68 18.12
N ALA A 362 3.31 23.66 19.18
CA ALA A 362 3.69 23.02 20.44
C ALA A 362 2.49 22.55 21.24
N VAL A 363 2.74 21.58 22.11
CA VAL A 363 1.79 21.07 23.10
C VAL A 363 2.16 21.66 24.46
N PHE A 364 1.15 22.18 25.15
CA PHE A 364 1.27 22.78 26.48
C PHE A 364 0.42 22.01 27.49
N ARG A 365 0.86 21.99 28.75
CA ARG A 365 0.10 21.53 29.92
C ARG A 365 0.06 22.61 30.98
N ARG A 366 -0.83 22.48 31.98
CA ARG A 366 -0.74 23.27 33.21
C ARG A 366 0.53 22.87 33.97
N ALA A 367 1.15 23.82 34.67
CA ALA A 367 2.38 23.57 35.44
C ALA A 367 2.20 22.44 36.48
N ASP A 368 1.00 22.32 37.05
CA ASP A 368 0.68 21.30 38.05
C ASP A 368 0.48 19.89 37.42
N ASP A 369 0.40 19.80 36.09
CA ASP A 369 0.12 18.57 35.31
C ASP A 369 1.33 18.09 34.48
N VAL A 370 2.50 18.72 34.66
CA VAL A 370 3.74 18.37 33.93
C VAL A 370 4.17 16.92 34.23
N ASP A 371 4.08 16.50 35.49
CA ASP A 371 4.52 15.18 35.96
C ASP A 371 3.43 14.09 35.91
N ALA A 372 2.33 14.34 35.19
CA ALA A 372 1.18 13.43 35.16
C ALA A 372 1.50 12.00 34.70
N GLU A 373 2.59 11.80 33.95
CA GLU A 373 3.06 10.50 33.49
C GLU A 373 3.89 9.72 34.52
N THR A 374 4.44 10.40 35.54
CA THR A 374 5.31 9.78 36.56
C THR A 374 4.61 9.54 37.90
N GLN A 375 3.43 10.12 38.14
CA GLN A 375 2.62 9.91 39.34
C GLN A 375 1.12 9.67 39.02
N PRO A 376 0.77 8.60 38.28
CA PRO A 376 -0.62 8.33 37.88
C PRO A 376 -1.55 8.08 39.08
N GLU A 377 -1.05 7.57 40.20
CA GLU A 377 -1.87 7.22 41.38
C GLU A 377 -2.29 8.44 42.24
N ARG A 378 -1.70 9.61 41.99
CA ARG A 378 -1.97 10.82 42.79
C ARG A 378 -3.19 11.60 42.30
N ARG A 379 -3.79 11.21 41.18
CA ARG A 379 -4.87 11.97 40.54
C ARG A 379 -5.95 11.07 39.92
N ASP A 380 -7.17 11.24 40.40
CA ASP A 380 -8.39 10.89 39.67
C ASP A 380 -8.74 12.04 38.72
N GLY A 381 -8.53 11.89 37.41
CA GLY A 381 -9.03 12.86 36.43
C GLY A 381 -8.32 12.92 35.08
N LEU A 382 -8.99 13.54 34.10
CA LEU A 382 -8.47 13.80 32.75
C LEU A 382 -7.34 14.84 32.79
N VAL A 383 -6.20 14.54 32.18
CA VAL A 383 -5.10 15.49 31.98
C VAL A 383 -5.35 16.27 30.70
N ARG A 384 -5.41 17.60 30.78
CA ARG A 384 -5.67 18.47 29.63
C ARG A 384 -4.37 18.98 29.01
N GLU A 385 -4.27 18.82 27.70
CA GLU A 385 -3.17 19.35 26.88
C GLU A 385 -3.72 20.35 25.86
N ALA A 386 -3.03 21.47 25.66
CA ALA A 386 -3.36 22.42 24.61
C ALA A 386 -2.35 22.29 23.47
N TYR A 387 -2.82 21.91 22.27
CA TYR A 387 -2.04 21.99 21.04
C TYR A 387 -2.26 23.35 20.37
N VAL A 388 -1.17 24.10 20.25
CA VAL A 388 -1.14 25.43 19.67
C VAL A 388 -0.45 25.36 18.31
N TRP A 389 -1.13 25.80 17.27
CA TRP A 389 -0.68 25.76 15.87
C TRP A 389 -0.83 27.09 15.13
N GLY A 390 -1.19 28.19 15.82
CA GLY A 390 -1.45 29.48 15.17
C GLY A 390 -0.31 29.99 14.29
N ASN A 391 0.95 29.72 14.68
CA ASN A 391 2.13 30.16 13.91
C ASN A 391 2.38 29.32 12.63
N LEU A 392 1.66 28.20 12.43
CA LEU A 392 1.64 27.47 11.16
C LEU A 392 0.93 28.22 10.03
N THR A 393 0.07 29.19 10.34
CA THR A 393 -0.69 29.94 9.33
C THR A 393 -0.44 31.45 9.37
N SER A 394 0.04 32.00 10.50
CA SER A 394 0.34 33.43 10.66
C SER A 394 1.85 33.78 10.58
N GLY A 395 2.75 32.79 10.64
CA GLY A 395 4.20 33.01 10.60
C GLY A 395 4.75 33.20 9.18
N ASN A 396 5.42 34.33 8.95
CA ASN A 396 6.18 34.77 7.76
C ASN A 396 5.38 35.21 6.51
N GLY A 397 5.62 36.45 6.07
CA GLY A 397 5.05 37.08 4.87
C GLY A 397 5.38 36.40 3.54
N THR A 398 6.29 35.41 3.51
CA THR A 398 6.58 34.59 2.32
C THR A 398 5.46 33.58 1.99
N ARG A 399 4.45 33.39 2.85
CA ARG A 399 3.30 32.51 2.56
C ARG A 399 2.24 33.11 1.62
N ALA A 400 2.32 34.41 1.29
CA ALA A 400 1.52 34.99 0.21
C ALA A 400 1.83 34.36 -1.17
N LEU A 401 2.93 33.59 -1.28
CA LEU A 401 3.25 32.80 -2.46
C LEU A 401 2.17 31.77 -2.81
N TRP A 402 1.37 31.29 -1.84
CA TRP A 402 0.24 30.40 -2.13
C TRP A 402 -0.83 31.05 -3.02
N LEU A 403 -0.93 32.39 -3.03
CA LEU A 403 -1.82 33.10 -3.96
C LEU A 403 -1.40 32.90 -5.43
N LEU A 404 -0.13 32.61 -5.72
CA LEU A 404 0.30 32.21 -7.06
C LEU A 404 -0.20 30.83 -7.47
N LEU A 405 -0.53 29.96 -6.51
CA LEU A 405 -1.09 28.63 -6.75
C LEU A 405 -2.63 28.63 -6.79
N LEU A 406 -3.26 29.75 -6.41
CA LEU A 406 -4.71 29.92 -6.44
C LEU A 406 -5.32 29.69 -7.85
N PRO A 407 -4.70 30.15 -8.97
CA PRO A 407 -5.18 29.81 -10.31
C PRO A 407 -5.22 28.29 -10.56
N PHE A 408 -4.20 27.56 -10.11
CA PHE A 408 -4.14 26.10 -10.25
C PHE A 408 -5.20 25.40 -9.40
N MET A 409 -5.46 25.88 -8.18
CA MET A 409 -6.53 25.34 -7.34
C MET A 409 -7.91 25.54 -7.98
N VAL A 410 -8.17 26.72 -8.55
CA VAL A 410 -9.45 27.02 -9.22
C VAL A 410 -9.64 26.17 -10.48
N VAL A 411 -8.59 25.98 -11.28
CA VAL A 411 -8.62 25.09 -12.46
C VAL A 411 -8.88 23.63 -12.04
N ASN A 412 -8.19 23.16 -11.01
CA ASN A 412 -8.39 21.81 -10.48
C ASN A 412 -9.83 21.63 -9.98
N LEU A 413 -10.36 22.57 -9.19
CA LEU A 413 -11.73 22.51 -8.68
C LEU A 413 -12.77 22.58 -9.81
N ALA A 414 -12.59 23.46 -10.80
CA ALA A 414 -13.45 23.56 -11.97
C ALA A 414 -13.50 22.26 -12.78
N HIS A 415 -12.37 21.54 -12.89
CA HIS A 415 -12.35 20.21 -13.54
C HIS A 415 -13.28 19.21 -12.83
N TRP A 416 -13.27 19.20 -11.49
CA TRP A 416 -14.10 18.29 -10.67
C TRP A 416 -15.56 18.73 -10.56
N MET A 417 -15.86 20.01 -10.77
CA MET A 417 -17.24 20.55 -10.78
C MET A 417 -17.98 20.35 -12.12
N ARG A 418 -17.42 19.60 -13.08
CA ARG A 418 -18.06 19.35 -14.38
C ARG A 418 -19.38 18.56 -14.18
N PRO A 419 -20.56 19.16 -14.42
CA PRO A 419 -21.82 18.45 -14.26
C PRO A 419 -21.95 17.35 -15.32
N ALA A 420 -22.44 16.17 -14.93
CA ALA A 420 -22.81 15.09 -15.84
C ALA A 420 -24.12 15.44 -16.59
N ALA A 421 -24.10 16.48 -17.43
CA ALA A 421 -25.26 16.89 -18.21
C ALA A 421 -25.20 16.28 -19.62
N GLN A 422 -26.08 15.30 -19.85
CA GLN A 422 -26.45 14.87 -21.20
C GLN A 422 -27.21 16.01 -21.88
N GLY A 423 -26.60 16.64 -22.89
CA GLY A 423 -27.26 17.60 -23.78
C GLY A 423 -26.73 19.03 -23.66
N GLY A 424 -25.76 19.40 -24.50
CA GLY A 424 -25.30 20.78 -24.64
C GLY A 424 -23.90 20.93 -25.22
N ARG A 425 -23.71 20.61 -26.51
CA ARG A 425 -22.41 20.78 -27.22
C ARG A 425 -21.85 22.21 -27.14
N ARG A 426 -22.71 23.22 -26.92
CA ARG A 426 -22.30 24.63 -26.76
C ARG A 426 -21.76 24.95 -25.35
N THR A 427 -22.36 24.39 -24.30
CA THR A 427 -21.95 24.63 -22.91
C THR A 427 -20.57 24.04 -22.61
N ILE A 428 -20.26 22.87 -23.18
CA ILE A 428 -18.94 22.23 -23.06
C ILE A 428 -17.84 23.04 -23.78
N ARG A 429 -18.16 23.64 -24.93
CA ARG A 429 -17.22 24.50 -25.67
C ARG A 429 -17.00 25.83 -24.97
N LEU A 430 -18.04 26.42 -24.39
CA LEU A 430 -17.94 27.65 -23.61
C LEU A 430 -17.09 27.42 -22.34
N PHE A 431 -17.29 26.30 -21.66
CA PHE A 431 -16.48 25.89 -20.51
C PHE A 431 -15.01 25.67 -20.88
N GLY A 432 -14.75 24.98 -22.00
CA GLY A 432 -13.38 24.80 -22.51
C GLY A 432 -12.69 26.11 -22.93
N LEU A 433 -13.45 27.07 -23.46
CA LEU A 433 -12.93 28.41 -23.81
C LEU A 433 -12.58 29.21 -22.55
N LEU A 434 -13.43 29.17 -21.51
CA LEU A 434 -13.18 29.84 -20.24
C LEU A 434 -11.97 29.26 -19.51
N VAL A 435 -11.80 27.94 -19.50
CA VAL A 435 -10.60 27.29 -18.93
C VAL A 435 -9.34 27.68 -19.70
N ARG A 436 -9.40 27.80 -21.03
CA ARG A 436 -8.25 28.25 -21.84
C ARG A 436 -7.92 29.72 -21.60
N LEU A 437 -8.91 30.59 -21.49
CA LEU A 437 -8.71 32.02 -21.18
C LEU A 437 -8.11 32.24 -19.78
N VAL A 438 -8.46 31.40 -18.79
CA VAL A 438 -7.87 31.46 -17.44
C VAL A 438 -6.45 30.88 -17.42
N ALA A 439 -6.16 29.88 -18.26
CA ALA A 439 -4.82 29.31 -18.41
C ALA A 439 -3.87 30.23 -19.21
N THR A 440 -4.40 31.11 -20.05
CA THR A 440 -3.64 32.15 -20.78
C THR A 440 -4.02 33.54 -20.26
N GLY A 441 -3.72 33.82 -18.99
CA GLY A 441 -3.59 35.20 -18.52
C GLY A 441 -2.28 35.82 -19.04
N PRO A 442 -2.22 37.15 -19.24
CA PRO A 442 -1.15 37.87 -19.94
C PRO A 442 0.25 37.74 -19.32
#